data_AF-A0A2E4AZF2-F1
#
_entry.id   AF-A0A2E4AZF2-F1
#
_cell.length_a   1.000
_cell.length_b   1.000
_cell.length_c   1.000
_cell.angle_alpha   90.00
_cell.angle_beta   90.00
_cell.angle_gamma   90.00
#
_symmetry.space_group_name_H-M   'P 1'
#
loop_
_entity.id
_entity.type
_entity.pdbx_description
1 polymer ?
#
loop_
_entity_poly.entity_id
_entity_poly.type
_entity_poly.pdbx_seq_one_letter_code
_entity_poly.pdbx_strand_id
1 'polypeptide(L)' 'MKILLNFLIILVTVLTGCNPKMTVSPMERYHLADIVMKTDRDPLSQKMNDHAYFSREGSRGGRGIGGGGCGCN' A
#
# COMPACT_ATOMS: atom_id res chain seq x y z
N MET A 1 6.05 -40.99 14.38
CA MET A 1 4.76 -40.83 13.65
C MET A 1 3.98 -39.58 14.06
N LYS A 2 3.75 -39.32 15.35
CA LYS A 2 3.00 -38.13 15.82
C LYS A 2 3.60 -36.77 15.40
N ILE A 3 4.93 -36.65 15.39
CA ILE A 3 5.65 -35.43 14.98
C ILE A 3 5.47 -35.13 13.48
N LEU A 4 5.54 -36.15 12.63
CA LEU A 4 5.29 -36.02 11.19
C LEU A 4 3.84 -35.61 10.90
N LEU A 5 2.89 -36.16 11.65
CA LEU A 5 1.47 -35.80 11.55
C LEU A 5 1.23 -34.33 11.94
N ASN A 6 1.84 -33.86 13.03
CA ASN A 6 1.74 -32.45 13.44
C ASN A 6 2.33 -31.49 12.40
N PHE A 7 3.46 -31.85 11.79
CA PHE A 7 4.08 -31.04 10.74
C PHE A 7 3.19 -30.93 9.50
N LEU A 8 2.54 -32.03 9.12
CA LEU A 8 1.58 -32.06 8.01
C LEU A 8 0.36 -31.17 8.29
N ILE A 9 -0.16 -31.20 9.52
CA ILE A 9 -1.30 -30.37 9.93
C ILE A 9 -0.95 -28.88 9.86
N ILE A 10 0.22 -28.49 10.37
CA ILE A 10 0.70 -27.10 10.31
C ILE A 10 0.83 -26.65 8.85
N LEU A 11 1.41 -27.48 7.99
CA LEU A 11 1.57 -27.16 6.58
C LEU A 11 0.21 -26.91 5.91
N VAL A 12 -0.78 -27.78 6.12
CA VAL A 12 -2.12 -27.61 5.54
C VAL A 12 -2.81 -26.32 6.02
N THR A 13 -2.69 -25.97 7.30
CA THR A 13 -3.32 -24.75 7.83
C THR A 13 -2.78 -23.46 7.22
N VAL A 14 -1.47 -23.39 6.91
CA VAL A 14 -0.84 -22.19 6.31
C VAL A 14 -1.34 -21.94 4.88
N LEU A 15 -1.71 -22.98 4.13
CA LEU A 15 -2.20 -22.82 2.76
C LEU A 15 -3.67 -22.37 2.66
N THR A 16 -4.44 -22.40 3.76
CA THR A 16 -5.87 -22.03 3.74
C THR A 16 -6.15 -20.54 3.52
N GLY A 17 -5.14 -19.68 3.67
CA GLY A 17 -5.27 -18.23 3.43
C GLY A 17 -5.29 -17.82 1.95
N CYS A 18 -4.87 -18.70 1.04
CA CYS A 18 -4.84 -18.40 -0.39
C CYS A 18 -6.17 -18.82 -1.02
N ASN A 19 -7.17 -17.94 -0.99
CA ASN A 19 -8.41 -18.15 -1.74
C ASN A 19 -8.25 -17.61 -3.16
N PRO A 20 -8.25 -18.46 -4.21
CA PRO A 20 -8.15 -18.00 -5.59
C PRO A 20 -9.43 -17.32 -6.09
N LYS A 21 -10.54 -17.35 -5.32
CA LYS A 21 -11.71 -16.51 -5.62
C LYS A 21 -11.35 -15.07 -5.34
N MET A 22 -11.23 -14.28 -6.40
CA MET A 22 -11.30 -12.83 -6.28
C MET A 22 -12.61 -12.47 -5.58
N THR A 23 -12.49 -11.85 -4.39
CA THR A 23 -13.64 -11.47 -3.54
C THR A 23 -14.57 -10.47 -4.20
N VAL A 24 -14.11 -9.81 -5.27
CA VAL A 24 -14.81 -8.78 -6.01
C VAL A 24 -14.52 -8.97 -7.49
N SER A 25 -15.58 -9.03 -8.30
CA SER A 25 -15.48 -9.13 -9.76
C SER A 25 -14.80 -7.88 -10.35
N PRO A 26 -14.19 -7.99 -11.55
CA PRO A 26 -13.55 -6.84 -12.18
C PRO A 26 -14.48 -5.63 -12.37
N MET A 27 -15.77 -5.89 -12.66
CA MET A 27 -16.77 -4.84 -12.88
C MET A 27 -17.20 -4.16 -11.57
N GLU A 28 -17.27 -4.90 -10.47
CA GLU A 28 -17.56 -4.32 -9.14
C GLU A 28 -16.45 -3.37 -8.65
N ARG A 29 -15.22 -3.47 -9.20
CA ARG A 29 -14.13 -2.52 -8.91
C ARG A 29 -14.28 -1.18 -9.63
N TYR A 30 -15.30 -1.00 -10.47
CA TYR A 30 -15.52 0.25 -11.21
C TYR A 30 -15.63 1.47 -10.28
N HIS A 31 -16.17 1.32 -9.07
CA HIS A 31 -16.25 2.40 -8.08
C HIS A 31 -14.87 2.95 -7.65
N LEU A 32 -13.80 2.15 -7.75
CA LEU A 32 -12.43 2.63 -7.47
C LEU A 32 -11.86 3.46 -8.63
N ALA A 33 -12.46 3.41 -9.81
CA ALA A 33 -12.07 4.25 -10.95
C ALA A 33 -12.72 5.65 -10.90
N ASP A 34 -13.56 5.93 -9.91
CA ASP A 34 -14.14 7.25 -9.68
C ASP A 34 -13.02 8.29 -9.46
N ILE A 35 -13.20 9.48 -10.05
CA ILE A 35 -12.31 10.63 -9.89
C ILE A 35 -12.08 10.93 -8.42
N VAL A 36 -13.06 10.72 -7.54
CA VAL A 36 -12.93 10.98 -6.09
C VAL A 36 -11.90 10.06 -5.43
N MET A 37 -11.71 8.84 -5.92
CA MET A 37 -10.75 7.86 -5.40
C MET A 37 -9.35 8.02 -6.01
N LYS A 38 -9.20 8.92 -6.99
CA LYS A 38 -7.94 9.15 -7.70
C LYS A 38 -6.94 9.90 -6.80
N THR A 39 -5.77 9.32 -6.58
CA THR A 39 -4.74 9.84 -5.65
C THR A 39 -4.10 11.15 -6.12
N ASP A 40 -4.12 11.43 -7.41
CA ASP A 40 -3.59 12.65 -8.06
C ASP A 40 -4.72 13.59 -8.54
N ARG A 41 -5.94 13.45 -7.99
CA ARG A 41 -7.08 14.32 -8.36
C ARG A 41 -6.82 15.80 -8.14
N ASP A 42 -6.15 16.13 -7.03
CA ASP A 42 -5.85 17.50 -6.64
C ASP A 42 -4.32 17.71 -6.48
N PRO A 43 -3.69 18.50 -7.36
CA PRO A 43 -2.26 18.77 -7.28
C PRO A 43 -1.86 19.56 -6.02
N LEU A 44 -2.77 20.36 -5.44
CA LEU A 44 -2.48 21.08 -4.19
C LEU A 44 -2.42 20.11 -3.02
N SER A 45 -3.44 19.27 -2.84
CA SER A 45 -3.44 18.22 -1.83
C SER A 45 -2.23 17.29 -1.95
N GLN A 46 -1.83 16.93 -3.17
CA GLN A 46 -0.62 16.13 -3.40
C GLN A 46 0.64 16.84 -2.87
N LYS A 47 0.85 18.12 -3.20
CA LYS A 47 1.99 18.89 -2.70
C LYS A 47 1.99 19.05 -1.19
N MET A 48 0.81 19.25 -0.57
CA MET A 48 0.68 19.37 0.88
C MET A 48 0.99 18.04 1.59
N ASN A 49 0.54 16.92 1.04
CA ASN A 49 0.86 15.59 1.56
C ASN A 49 2.36 15.30 1.43
N ASP A 50 2.97 15.61 0.28
CA ASP A 50 4.41 15.48 0.09
C ASP A 50 5.16 16.36 1.11
N HIS A 51 4.74 17.61 1.31
CA HIS A 51 5.32 18.49 2.32
C HIS A 51 5.24 17.88 3.72
N ALA A 52 4.05 17.43 4.15
CA ALA A 52 3.88 16.79 5.46
C ALA A 52 4.70 15.49 5.61
N TYR A 53 4.77 14.68 4.55
CA TYR A 53 5.53 13.43 4.53
C TYR A 53 7.03 13.68 4.70
N PHE A 54 7.61 14.55 3.87
CA PHE A 54 9.04 14.85 3.93
C PHE A 54 9.43 15.69 5.16
N SER A 55 8.51 16.47 5.72
CA SER A 55 8.72 17.19 6.98
C SER A 55 8.69 16.26 8.21
N ARG A 56 7.90 15.18 8.19
CA ARG A 56 7.72 14.30 9.35
C ARG A 56 8.61 13.06 9.35
N GLU A 57 8.84 12.47 8.18
CA GLU A 57 9.67 11.26 8.03
C GLU A 57 11.13 11.58 7.65
N GLY A 58 11.51 12.86 7.81
CA GLY A 58 12.76 13.46 7.33
C GLY A 58 13.95 12.51 7.34
N SER A 59 14.42 12.10 6.16
CA SER A 59 15.76 11.49 6.03
C SER A 59 16.34 11.40 4.62
N ARG A 60 15.65 11.82 3.56
CA ARG A 60 16.24 12.02 2.22
C ARG A 60 15.31 12.87 1.37
N GLY A 61 15.88 13.63 0.45
CA GLY A 61 15.19 14.72 -0.27
C GLY A 61 13.84 14.33 -0.85
N GLY A 62 13.00 15.35 -1.05
CA GLY A 62 11.64 15.26 -1.55
C GLY A 62 11.49 14.46 -2.84
N ARG A 63 10.30 14.51 -3.45
CA ARG A 63 9.96 13.74 -4.67
C ARG A 63 10.78 14.09 -5.94
N GLY A 64 11.95 14.71 -5.82
CA GLY A 64 12.87 15.08 -6.89
C GLY A 64 14.32 15.29 -6.42
N ILE A 65 15.22 15.39 -7.39
CA ILE A 65 16.66 15.58 -7.20
C ILE A 65 16.90 17.03 -6.76
N GLY A 66 16.92 17.31 -5.44
CA GLY A 66 17.39 18.61 -4.92
C GLY A 66 16.67 19.25 -3.74
N GLY A 67 15.64 18.66 -3.13
CA GLY A 67 14.95 19.29 -1.98
C GLY A 67 15.17 18.54 -0.66
N GLY A 68 16.20 18.89 0.10
CA GLY A 68 16.57 18.21 1.35
C GLY A 68 15.48 18.21 2.43
N GLY A 69 15.40 17.11 3.18
CA GLY A 69 14.39 16.82 4.22
C GLY A 69 14.46 17.68 5.49
N CYS A 70 14.86 18.95 5.38
CA CYS A 70 14.64 19.98 6.40
C CYS A 70 13.51 20.97 6.06
N GLY A 71 12.92 20.86 4.85
CA GLY A 71 11.81 21.73 4.44
C GLY A 71 12.23 23.15 4.02
N CYS A 72 13.52 23.47 3.97
CA CYS A 72 14.01 24.73 3.42
C CYS A 72 14.08 24.63 1.88
N ASN A 73 13.10 25.19 1.20
CA ASN A 73 13.16 25.55 -0.23
C ASN A 73 12.73 27.02 -0.35
#